data_AF-A0A7D9JY62-F1
#
_entry.id   AF-A0A7D9JY62-F1
#
_cell.length_a   1.000
_cell.length_b   1.000
_cell.length_c   1.000
_cell.angle_alpha   90.00
_cell.angle_beta   90.00
_cell.angle_gamma   90.00
#
_symmetry.space_group_name_H-M   'P 1'
#
loop_
_entity.id
_entity.type
_entity.pdbx_description
1 polymer ?
#
loop_
_entity_poly.entity_id
_entity_poly.type
_entity_poly.pdbx_seq_one_letter_code
_entity_poly.pdbx_strand_id
1 'polypeptide(L)'
;TIIPYIVREDLLQDTLELLCIEVRKPKSKPVLISTWYRPPSAKIELFQKFENFLKLIDNEDKDIIITGYLNCNFIEHTQNQATSKLIDIIYIFQLQQHIQTPTSTRTTYNSSSLVDLILTHIDDDKTLEAGVVHRRISDHSLVYICRKISIPKELPKIVFTRQFKNYNSHQFKEELSYYTNLDSTSNDPNVLWNEFKNNFLTIAEKHAPVRQRRVK
;
A
#
# COMPACT_ATOMS: atom_id res chain seq x y z
N THR A 1 -1.29 7.59 9.45
CA THR A 1 -2.56 6.85 9.68
C THR A 1 -2.45 5.51 8.99
N ILE A 2 -2.59 4.41 9.74
CA ILE A 2 -2.63 3.07 9.16
C ILE A 2 -4.06 2.84 8.68
N ILE A 3 -4.24 2.45 7.42
CA ILE A 3 -5.55 2.07 6.89
C ILE A 3 -5.77 0.61 7.29
N PRO A 4 -6.80 0.29 8.10
CA PRO A 4 -7.06 -1.09 8.49
C PRO A 4 -7.53 -1.90 7.28
N TYR A 5 -6.99 -3.11 7.14
CA TYR A 5 -7.40 -4.07 6.13
C TYR A 5 -7.50 -5.47 6.73
N ILE A 6 -8.26 -6.34 6.07
CA ILE A 6 -8.41 -7.76 6.41
C ILE A 6 -8.12 -8.56 5.14
N VAL A 7 -7.31 -9.61 5.23
CA VAL A 7 -7.14 -10.56 4.13
C VAL A 7 -8.38 -11.43 4.04
N ARG A 8 -8.99 -11.54 2.86
CA ARG A 8 -10.20 -12.32 2.62
C ARG A 8 -9.87 -13.73 2.19
N GLU A 9 -9.35 -14.51 3.14
CA GLU A 9 -8.98 -15.91 2.92
C GLU A 9 -10.14 -16.77 2.43
N ASP A 10 -11.37 -16.42 2.83
CA ASP A 10 -12.60 -17.06 2.41
C ASP A 10 -12.94 -16.87 0.91
N LEU A 11 -12.32 -15.87 0.27
CA LEU A 11 -12.46 -15.59 -1.16
C LEU A 11 -11.30 -16.13 -2.00
N LEU A 12 -10.26 -16.66 -1.37
CA LEU A 12 -9.11 -17.22 -2.08
C LEU A 12 -9.51 -18.53 -2.78
N GLN A 13 -9.06 -18.70 -4.01
CA GLN A 13 -9.21 -19.95 -4.75
C GLN A 13 -7.83 -20.47 -5.10
N ASP A 14 -7.47 -21.67 -4.65
CA ASP A 14 -6.13 -22.26 -4.85
C ASP A 14 -5.72 -22.36 -6.34
N THR A 15 -6.70 -22.38 -7.24
CA THR A 15 -6.47 -22.44 -8.69
C THR A 15 -6.11 -21.08 -9.31
N LEU A 16 -6.36 -19.98 -8.62
CA LEU A 16 -6.05 -18.62 -9.06
C LEU A 16 -4.89 -18.09 -8.23
N GLU A 17 -3.86 -17.58 -8.89
CA GLU A 17 -2.82 -16.78 -8.22
C GLU A 17 -3.38 -15.38 -7.91
N LEU A 18 -4.31 -15.34 -6.95
CA LEU A 18 -5.11 -14.18 -6.59
C LEU A 18 -5.02 -13.92 -5.09
N LEU A 19 -4.91 -12.64 -4.72
CA LEU A 19 -5.02 -12.18 -3.34
C LEU A 19 -6.14 -11.15 -3.26
N CYS A 20 -7.02 -11.29 -2.28
CA CYS A 20 -8.08 -10.33 -2.01
C CYS A 20 -7.95 -9.77 -0.59
N ILE A 21 -8.04 -8.44 -0.46
CA ILE A 21 -8.12 -7.76 0.83
C ILE A 21 -9.39 -6.90 0.89
N GLU A 22 -9.95 -6.79 2.08
CA GLU A 22 -11.01 -5.84 2.38
C GLU A 22 -10.44 -4.66 3.16
N VAL A 23 -10.59 -3.46 2.59
CA VAL A 23 -10.27 -2.20 3.25
C VAL A 23 -11.55 -1.62 3.84
N ARG A 24 -11.61 -1.58 5.18
CA ARG A 24 -12.72 -0.99 5.92
C ARG A 24 -12.40 0.44 6.29
N LYS A 25 -13.36 1.33 6.06
CA LYS A 25 -13.22 2.76 6.33
C LYS A 25 -14.39 3.22 7.19
N PRO A 26 -14.17 4.08 8.21
CA PRO A 26 -15.28 4.59 8.99
C PRO A 26 -16.18 5.47 8.11
N LYS A 27 -17.49 5.22 8.15
CA LYS A 27 -18.51 6.01 7.42
C LYS A 27 -18.40 5.99 5.89
N SER A 28 -17.75 4.99 5.30
CA SER A 28 -17.83 4.76 3.84
C SER A 28 -18.06 3.30 3.52
N LYS A 29 -18.55 3.03 2.30
CA LYS A 29 -18.64 1.67 1.77
C LYS A 29 -17.25 0.99 1.82
N PRO A 30 -17.15 -0.27 2.31
CA PRO A 30 -15.91 -1.03 2.24
C PRO A 30 -15.48 -1.30 0.80
N VAL A 31 -14.18 -1.55 0.61
CA VAL A 31 -13.60 -1.81 -0.71
C VAL A 31 -12.88 -3.14 -0.68
N LEU A 32 -13.19 -4.01 -1.62
CA LEU A 32 -12.41 -5.18 -1.94
C LEU A 32 -11.35 -4.79 -2.97
N ILE A 33 -10.09 -5.03 -2.62
CA ILE A 33 -8.96 -4.85 -3.52
C ILE A 33 -8.39 -6.22 -3.79
N SER A 34 -8.39 -6.62 -5.06
CA SER A 34 -7.90 -7.91 -5.49
C SER A 34 -6.77 -7.74 -6.48
N THR A 35 -5.70 -8.51 -6.34
CA THR A 35 -4.66 -8.62 -7.35
C THR A 35 -4.67 -10.03 -7.92
N TRP A 36 -4.65 -10.14 -9.25
CA TRP A 36 -4.60 -11.42 -9.95
C TRP A 36 -3.42 -11.47 -10.90
N TYR A 37 -2.61 -12.51 -10.76
CA TYR A 37 -1.60 -12.89 -11.74
C TYR A 37 -2.14 -14.02 -12.62
N ARG A 38 -2.27 -13.76 -13.92
CA ARG A 38 -2.58 -14.79 -14.92
C ARG A 38 -1.32 -15.04 -15.78
N PRO A 39 -0.64 -16.18 -15.63
CA PRO A 39 0.56 -16.44 -16.40
C PRO A 39 0.27 -16.57 -17.90
N PRO A 40 1.25 -16.31 -18.79
CA PRO A 40 1.02 -16.39 -20.22
C PRO A 40 0.63 -17.77 -20.75
N SER A 41 1.05 -18.82 -20.03
CA SER A 41 0.69 -20.22 -20.30
C SER A 41 -0.70 -20.61 -19.77
N ALA A 42 -1.40 -19.72 -19.07
CA ALA A 42 -2.70 -20.00 -18.50
C ALA A 42 -3.73 -20.31 -19.58
N LYS A 43 -4.41 -21.44 -19.43
CA LYS A 43 -5.49 -21.85 -20.33
C LYS A 43 -6.74 -20.96 -20.16
N ILE A 44 -7.59 -20.95 -21.17
CA ILE A 44 -8.79 -20.10 -21.21
C ILE A 44 -9.83 -20.52 -20.14
N GLU A 45 -9.83 -21.77 -19.71
CA GLU A 45 -10.74 -22.27 -18.67
C GLU A 45 -10.50 -21.60 -17.31
N LEU A 46 -9.34 -20.98 -17.10
CA LEU A 46 -9.05 -20.21 -15.89
C LEU A 46 -10.00 -19.01 -15.72
N PHE A 47 -10.53 -18.47 -16.83
CA PHE A 47 -11.54 -17.42 -16.78
C PHE A 47 -12.83 -17.88 -16.11
N GLN A 48 -13.20 -19.16 -16.19
CA GLN A 48 -14.38 -19.67 -15.47
C GLN A 48 -14.20 -19.58 -13.96
N LYS A 49 -12.97 -19.79 -13.47
CA LYS A 49 -12.64 -19.64 -12.04
C LYS A 49 -12.67 -18.17 -11.64
N PHE A 50 -12.09 -17.31 -12.48
CA PHE A 50 -12.15 -15.87 -12.28
C PHE A 50 -13.60 -15.33 -12.26
N GLU A 51 -14.47 -15.78 -13.17
CA GLU A 51 -15.89 -15.45 -13.17
C GLU A 51 -16.59 -15.89 -11.89
N ASN A 52 -16.28 -17.08 -11.37
CA ASN A 52 -16.83 -17.55 -10.11
C ASN A 52 -16.37 -16.69 -8.93
N PHE A 53 -15.10 -16.27 -8.93
CA PHE A 53 -14.59 -15.30 -7.95
C PHE A 53 -15.32 -13.96 -8.06
N LEU A 54 -15.52 -13.43 -9.27
CA LEU A 54 -16.27 -12.19 -9.49
C LEU A 54 -17.70 -12.28 -8.94
N LYS A 55 -18.41 -13.39 -9.17
CA LYS A 55 -19.75 -13.63 -8.59
C LYS A 55 -19.75 -13.58 -7.06
N LEU A 56 -18.72 -14.12 -6.42
CA LEU A 56 -18.63 -14.09 -4.96
C LEU A 56 -18.49 -12.66 -4.43
N ILE A 57 -17.59 -11.87 -5.03
CA ILE A 57 -17.33 -10.50 -4.55
C ILE A 57 -18.44 -9.51 -4.93
N ASP A 58 -19.12 -9.72 -6.06
CA ASP A 58 -20.26 -8.92 -6.51
C ASP A 58 -21.44 -9.03 -5.52
N ASN A 59 -21.63 -10.23 -4.96
CA ASN A 59 -22.66 -10.49 -3.94
C ASN A 59 -22.40 -9.82 -2.58
N GLU A 60 -21.23 -9.22 -2.35
CA GLU A 60 -20.91 -8.62 -1.04
C GLU A 60 -21.41 -7.19 -0.86
N ASP A 61 -21.97 -6.58 -1.89
CA ASP A 61 -22.34 -5.15 -1.91
C ASP A 61 -21.17 -4.27 -1.40
N LYS A 62 -19.99 -4.46 -1.97
CA LYS A 62 -18.77 -3.68 -1.69
C LYS A 62 -18.26 -3.05 -2.97
N ASP A 63 -17.44 -2.00 -2.82
CA ASP A 63 -16.71 -1.49 -3.97
C ASP A 63 -15.62 -2.47 -4.38
N ILE A 64 -15.38 -2.64 -5.67
CA ILE A 64 -14.44 -3.64 -6.19
C ILE A 64 -13.36 -2.93 -7.00
N ILE A 65 -12.11 -3.21 -6.66
CA ILE A 65 -10.94 -2.85 -7.46
C ILE A 65 -10.15 -4.13 -7.71
N ILE A 66 -9.94 -4.47 -8.97
CA ILE A 66 -9.15 -5.61 -9.40
C ILE A 66 -7.98 -5.09 -10.20
N THR A 67 -6.78 -5.54 -9.88
CA THR A 67 -5.56 -5.17 -10.61
C THR A 67 -4.65 -6.38 -10.80
N GLY A 68 -3.54 -6.19 -11.50
CA GLY A 68 -2.51 -7.20 -11.70
C GLY A 68 -2.18 -7.44 -13.15
N TYR A 69 -1.33 -8.42 -13.37
CA TYR A 69 -0.88 -8.86 -14.69
C TYR A 69 -1.81 -9.96 -15.21
N LEU A 70 -2.75 -9.60 -16.07
CA LEU A 70 -3.76 -10.53 -16.58
C LEU A 70 -3.34 -11.20 -17.89
N ASN A 71 -2.22 -10.75 -18.47
CA ASN A 71 -1.69 -11.18 -19.76
C ASN A 71 -2.76 -11.22 -20.88
N CYS A 72 -3.59 -10.18 -20.91
CA CYS A 72 -4.54 -9.91 -21.98
C CYS A 72 -4.18 -8.53 -22.54
N ASN A 73 -3.75 -8.45 -23.81
CA ASN A 73 -3.30 -7.20 -24.40
C ASN A 73 -4.50 -6.36 -24.87
N PHE A 74 -4.77 -5.25 -24.21
CA PHE A 74 -5.90 -4.35 -24.53
C PHE A 74 -5.60 -3.38 -25.70
N ILE A 75 -4.34 -3.27 -26.13
CA ILE A 75 -3.99 -2.52 -27.35
C ILE A 75 -4.42 -3.29 -28.61
N GLU A 76 -4.17 -4.60 -28.66
CA GLU A 76 -4.44 -5.48 -29.81
C GLU A 76 -5.54 -6.51 -29.50
N HIS A 77 -6.65 -6.05 -28.92
CA HIS A 77 -7.66 -6.92 -28.32
C HIS A 77 -8.45 -7.79 -29.32
N THR A 78 -8.49 -7.42 -30.60
CA THR A 78 -9.28 -8.14 -31.64
C THR A 78 -8.68 -9.47 -32.09
N GLN A 79 -7.41 -9.75 -31.76
CA GLN A 79 -6.69 -10.94 -32.24
C GLN A 79 -6.52 -12.03 -31.18
N ASN A 80 -6.94 -11.79 -29.94
CA ASN A 80 -6.65 -12.68 -28.82
C ASN A 80 -7.91 -13.16 -28.10
N GLN A 81 -8.19 -14.46 -28.15
CA GLN A 81 -9.36 -15.08 -27.53
C GLN A 81 -9.43 -14.86 -26.01
N ALA A 82 -8.30 -14.85 -25.31
CA ALA A 82 -8.26 -14.58 -23.87
C ALA A 82 -8.62 -13.13 -23.56
N THR A 83 -8.15 -12.18 -24.39
CA THR A 83 -8.54 -10.77 -24.25
C THR A 83 -10.03 -10.59 -24.52
N SER A 84 -10.57 -11.20 -25.59
CA SER A 84 -12.01 -11.13 -25.89
C SER A 84 -12.85 -11.70 -24.74
N LYS A 85 -12.47 -12.86 -24.21
CA LYS A 85 -13.16 -13.48 -23.07
C LYS A 85 -13.11 -12.59 -21.82
N LEU A 86 -11.98 -11.93 -21.54
CA LEU A 86 -11.89 -10.99 -20.43
C LEU A 86 -12.76 -9.75 -20.65
N ILE A 87 -12.85 -9.22 -21.88
CA ILE A 87 -13.75 -8.10 -22.22
C ILE A 87 -15.21 -8.49 -21.98
N ASP A 88 -15.64 -9.69 -22.39
CA ASP A 88 -17.00 -10.17 -22.14
C ASP A 88 -17.30 -10.23 -20.63
N ILE A 89 -16.33 -10.71 -19.84
CA ILE A 89 -16.45 -10.75 -18.38
C ILE A 89 -16.57 -9.34 -17.80
N ILE A 90 -15.67 -8.43 -18.18
CA ILE A 90 -15.70 -7.03 -17.74
C ILE A 90 -17.07 -6.41 -18.02
N TYR A 91 -17.62 -6.64 -19.21
CA TYR A 91 -18.94 -6.16 -19.61
C TYR A 91 -20.07 -6.75 -18.75
N ILE A 92 -20.08 -8.07 -18.53
CA ILE A 92 -21.11 -8.76 -17.73
C ILE A 92 -21.16 -8.24 -16.29
N PHE A 93 -19.99 -8.00 -15.68
CA PHE A 93 -19.87 -7.51 -14.30
C PHE A 93 -19.86 -5.98 -14.21
N GLN A 94 -20.16 -5.26 -15.30
CA GLN A 94 -20.21 -3.79 -15.35
C GLN A 94 -18.92 -3.13 -14.81
N LEU A 95 -17.78 -3.77 -15.04
CA LEU A 95 -16.47 -3.23 -14.71
C LEU A 95 -15.96 -2.37 -15.87
N GLN A 96 -15.07 -1.45 -15.55
CA GLN A 96 -14.36 -0.64 -16.52
C GLN A 96 -12.86 -0.80 -16.35
N GLN A 97 -12.13 -0.80 -17.46
CA GLN A 97 -10.68 -0.79 -17.48
C GLN A 97 -10.16 0.65 -17.50
N HIS A 98 -9.48 1.08 -16.44
CA HIS A 98 -9.10 2.49 -16.24
C HIS A 98 -7.77 2.90 -16.88
N ILE A 99 -6.91 1.95 -17.23
CA ILE A 99 -5.71 2.26 -18.03
C ILE A 99 -6.10 2.17 -19.50
N GLN A 100 -6.21 3.31 -20.16
CA GLN A 100 -6.66 3.42 -21.55
C GLN A 100 -5.51 3.55 -22.54
N THR A 101 -5.76 3.11 -23.77
CA THR A 101 -4.86 3.31 -24.91
C THR A 101 -4.66 4.80 -25.21
N PRO A 102 -3.48 5.22 -25.69
CA PRO A 102 -2.35 4.41 -26.17
C PRO A 102 -1.36 3.95 -25.07
N THR A 103 -1.73 4.04 -23.79
CA THR A 103 -0.81 3.71 -22.69
C THR A 103 -0.45 2.22 -22.66
N SER A 104 0.85 1.90 -22.75
CA SER A 104 1.37 0.55 -22.54
C SER A 104 1.87 0.38 -21.12
N THR A 105 1.58 -0.76 -20.49
CA THR A 105 2.09 -1.08 -19.15
C THR A 105 3.35 -1.93 -19.20
N ARG A 106 3.57 -2.64 -20.31
CA ARG A 106 4.79 -3.39 -20.55
C ARG A 106 5.42 -2.98 -21.87
N THR A 107 6.68 -2.59 -21.83
CA THR A 107 7.46 -2.16 -22.99
C THR A 107 8.76 -2.94 -23.03
N THR A 108 8.93 -3.72 -24.10
CA THR A 108 10.18 -4.42 -24.43
C THR A 108 10.90 -3.68 -25.56
N TYR A 109 12.05 -4.19 -26.00
CA TYR A 109 12.77 -3.61 -27.14
C TYR A 109 11.93 -3.58 -28.44
N ASN A 110 11.04 -4.56 -28.63
CA ASN A 110 10.30 -4.75 -29.89
C ASN A 110 8.79 -4.57 -29.76
N SER A 111 8.24 -4.36 -28.55
CA SER A 111 6.79 -4.35 -28.35
C SER A 111 6.35 -3.50 -27.17
N SER A 112 5.13 -2.98 -27.29
CA SER A 112 4.42 -2.27 -26.23
C SER A 112 3.04 -2.90 -26.06
N SER A 113 2.66 -3.23 -24.83
CA SER A 113 1.43 -3.95 -24.53
C SER A 113 0.76 -3.40 -23.27
N LEU A 114 -0.58 -3.46 -23.25
CA LEU A 114 -1.40 -3.10 -22.08
C LEU A 114 -1.93 -4.39 -21.47
N VAL A 115 -1.19 -4.92 -20.49
CA VAL A 115 -1.40 -6.25 -19.89
C VAL A 115 -1.52 -6.22 -18.38
N ASP A 116 -1.11 -5.11 -17.77
CA ASP A 116 -1.34 -4.80 -16.36
C ASP A 116 -2.60 -3.93 -16.28
N LEU A 117 -3.64 -4.42 -15.62
CA LEU A 117 -4.99 -3.84 -15.74
C LEU A 117 -5.48 -3.27 -14.41
N ILE A 118 -6.48 -2.38 -14.47
CA ILE A 118 -7.22 -1.85 -13.32
C ILE A 118 -8.71 -1.89 -13.69
N LEU A 119 -9.41 -2.88 -13.14
CA LEU A 119 -10.84 -3.12 -13.35
C LEU A 119 -11.62 -2.67 -12.12
N THR A 120 -12.62 -1.81 -12.29
CA THR A 120 -13.53 -1.37 -11.21
C THR A 120 -14.83 -0.85 -11.80
N HIS A 121 -15.94 -0.93 -11.06
CA HIS A 121 -17.22 -0.30 -11.42
C HIS A 121 -17.30 1.17 -10.98
N ILE A 122 -16.29 1.67 -10.27
CA ILE A 122 -16.22 3.06 -9.81
C ILE A 122 -15.83 3.97 -10.96
N ASP A 123 -16.80 4.71 -11.48
CA ASP A 123 -16.65 5.66 -12.59
C ASP A 123 -16.95 7.10 -12.14
N ASP A 124 -16.05 7.67 -11.32
CA ASP A 124 -16.14 9.07 -10.90
C ASP A 124 -14.76 9.73 -10.87
N ASP A 125 -14.48 10.51 -11.90
CA ASP A 125 -13.23 11.27 -12.09
C ASP A 125 -12.90 12.22 -10.91
N LYS A 126 -13.89 12.59 -10.07
CA LYS A 126 -13.63 13.42 -8.88
C LYS A 126 -13.08 12.63 -7.71
N THR A 127 -13.26 11.31 -7.72
CA THR A 127 -12.89 10.42 -6.63
C THR A 127 -11.93 9.32 -7.04
N LEU A 128 -11.63 9.16 -8.32
CA LEU A 128 -10.74 8.14 -8.85
C LEU A 128 -9.84 8.71 -9.96
N GLU A 129 -8.55 8.49 -9.82
CA GLU A 129 -7.54 8.77 -10.84
C GLU A 129 -6.73 7.48 -11.06
N ALA A 130 -6.40 7.14 -12.30
CA ALA A 130 -5.57 5.99 -12.63
C ALA A 130 -4.49 6.38 -13.62
N GLY A 131 -3.35 5.68 -13.59
CA GLY A 131 -2.26 6.00 -14.50
C GLY A 131 -1.12 5.01 -14.47
N VAL A 132 -0.11 5.32 -15.28
CA VAL A 132 1.09 4.51 -15.46
C VAL A 132 2.32 5.38 -15.24
N VAL A 133 3.27 4.87 -14.46
CA VAL A 133 4.58 5.49 -14.24
C VAL A 133 5.65 4.58 -14.81
N HIS A 134 6.26 5.00 -15.91
CA HIS A 134 7.37 4.30 -16.52
C HIS A 134 8.63 4.47 -15.67
N ARG A 135 9.14 3.35 -15.13
CA ARG A 135 10.45 3.30 -14.47
C ARG A 135 11.35 2.35 -15.25
N ARG A 136 12.57 2.77 -15.56
CA ARG A 136 13.55 1.98 -16.35
C ARG A 136 14.20 0.83 -15.54
N ILE A 137 13.50 0.31 -14.55
CA ILE A 137 13.96 -0.79 -13.67
C ILE A 137 13.41 -2.15 -14.08
N SER A 138 12.37 -2.17 -14.94
CA SER A 138 11.70 -3.36 -15.44
C SER A 138 11.15 -3.07 -16.84
N ASP A 139 10.82 -4.12 -17.60
CA ASP A 139 9.99 -3.99 -18.81
C ASP A 139 8.52 -3.69 -18.46
N HIS A 140 8.11 -3.91 -17.21
CA HIS A 140 6.84 -3.45 -16.66
C HIS A 140 6.92 -2.06 -16.04
N SER A 141 5.87 -1.29 -16.26
CA SER A 141 5.64 0.03 -15.69
C SER A 141 4.78 -0.10 -14.43
N LEU A 142 4.93 0.86 -13.51
CA LEU A 142 4.08 0.90 -12.32
C LEU A 142 2.69 1.37 -12.73
N VAL A 143 1.67 0.55 -12.46
CA VAL A 143 0.27 0.89 -12.63
C VAL A 143 -0.30 1.35 -11.29
N TYR A 144 -1.04 2.46 -11.28
CA TYR A 144 -1.60 3.01 -10.05
C TYR A 144 -3.06 3.41 -10.20
N ILE A 145 -3.77 3.35 -9.07
CA ILE A 145 -5.09 3.95 -8.86
C ILE A 145 -5.05 4.76 -7.58
N CYS A 146 -5.53 6.00 -7.65
CA CYS A 146 -5.66 6.94 -6.57
C CYS A 146 -7.14 7.14 -6.31
N ARG A 147 -7.60 6.68 -5.15
CA ARG A 147 -8.99 6.87 -4.73
C ARG A 147 -9.07 7.92 -3.62
N LYS A 148 -9.82 8.98 -3.86
CA LYS A 148 -10.12 9.98 -2.84
C LYS A 148 -10.97 9.36 -1.74
N ILE A 149 -10.47 9.39 -0.52
CA ILE A 149 -11.18 8.86 0.65
C ILE A 149 -11.39 9.97 1.67
N SER A 150 -12.59 9.99 2.27
CA SER A 150 -12.86 10.80 3.46
C SER A 150 -12.34 10.03 4.66
N ILE A 151 -11.21 10.47 5.21
CA ILE A 151 -10.70 9.94 6.48
C ILE A 151 -11.33 10.80 7.58
N PRO A 152 -12.08 10.21 8.53
CA PRO A 152 -12.56 10.98 9.67
C PRO A 152 -11.36 11.62 10.37
N LYS A 153 -11.50 12.88 10.79
CA LYS A 153 -10.48 13.54 11.62
C LYS A 153 -10.19 12.63 12.82
N GLU A 154 -8.97 12.16 12.94
CA GLU A 154 -8.56 11.41 14.12
C GLU A 154 -8.80 12.30 15.35
N LEU A 155 -9.26 11.71 16.44
CA LEU A 155 -9.32 12.43 17.71
C LEU A 155 -7.89 12.86 18.06
N PRO A 156 -7.69 14.09 18.56
CA PRO A 156 -6.37 14.57 18.88
C PRO A 156 -5.66 13.61 19.83
N LYS A 157 -4.47 13.18 19.42
CA LYS A 157 -3.68 12.21 20.16
C LYS A 157 -2.77 12.94 21.14
N ILE A 158 -2.60 12.33 22.31
CA ILE A 158 -1.59 12.74 23.27
C ILE A 158 -0.31 12.01 22.90
N VAL A 159 0.75 12.76 22.61
CA VAL A 159 2.09 12.23 22.39
C VAL A 159 3.05 12.81 23.41
N PHE A 160 4.06 12.03 23.80
CA PHE A 160 5.14 12.47 24.66
C PHE A 160 6.34 12.77 23.78
N THR A 161 6.78 14.03 23.76
CA THR A 161 7.95 14.44 22.98
C THR A 161 8.89 15.26 23.84
N ARG A 162 10.19 15.18 23.56
CA ARG A 162 11.17 16.06 24.22
C ARG A 162 10.97 17.50 23.75
N GLN A 163 10.92 18.44 24.69
CA GLN A 163 10.76 19.86 24.39
C GLN A 163 12.12 20.52 24.13
N PHE A 164 12.37 20.88 22.88
CA PHE A 164 13.62 21.55 22.47
C PHE A 164 13.53 23.08 22.40
N LYS A 165 12.44 23.70 22.89
CA LYS A 165 12.20 25.15 22.77
C LYS A 165 13.36 26.00 23.31
N ASN A 166 13.97 25.55 24.41
CA ASN A 166 15.11 26.20 25.06
C ASN A 166 16.35 25.29 25.06
N TYR A 167 16.43 24.32 24.12
CA TYR A 167 17.54 23.39 24.08
C TYR A 167 18.80 24.10 23.62
N ASN A 168 19.87 23.95 24.39
CA ASN A 168 21.20 24.43 24.05
C ASN A 168 22.11 23.23 23.79
N SER A 169 22.48 23.03 22.52
CA SER A 169 23.31 21.89 22.12
C SER A 169 24.72 21.94 22.68
N HIS A 170 25.26 23.14 22.96
CA HIS A 170 26.58 23.31 23.55
C HIS A 170 26.57 22.84 25.01
N GLN A 171 25.67 23.39 25.81
CA GLN A 171 25.55 23.02 27.23
C GLN A 171 25.23 21.54 27.43
N PHE A 172 24.38 20.96 26.57
CA PHE A 172 24.10 19.53 26.61
C PHE A 172 25.36 18.68 26.36
N LYS A 173 26.17 19.05 25.35
CA LYS A 173 27.41 18.34 25.04
C LYS A 173 28.48 18.51 26.13
N GLU A 174 28.59 19.70 26.71
CA GLU A 174 29.51 19.97 27.82
C GLU A 174 29.17 19.17 29.07
N GLU A 175 27.88 19.09 29.44
CA GLU A 175 27.49 18.23 30.57
C GLU A 175 27.67 16.75 30.25
N LEU A 176 27.34 16.33 29.03
CA LEU A 176 27.51 14.94 28.63
C LEU A 176 29.00 14.53 28.67
N SER A 177 29.91 15.38 28.18
CA SER A 177 31.35 15.09 28.19
C SER A 177 31.92 14.98 29.60
N TYR A 178 31.46 15.80 30.54
CA TYR A 178 31.83 15.70 31.95
C TYR A 178 31.48 14.32 32.53
N TYR A 179 30.27 13.82 32.26
CA TYR A 179 29.82 12.52 32.78
C TYR A 179 30.43 11.32 32.07
N THR A 180 30.77 11.42 30.77
CA THR A 180 31.43 10.32 30.06
C THR A 180 32.90 10.16 30.44
N ASN A 181 33.51 11.19 31.04
CA ASN A 181 34.90 11.17 31.50
C ASN A 181 35.06 10.69 32.95
N LEU A 182 33.97 10.29 33.61
CA LEU A 182 34.04 9.68 34.93
C LEU A 182 34.38 8.20 34.76
N ASP A 183 35.53 7.78 35.28
CA ASP A 183 35.94 6.38 35.28
C ASP A 183 34.93 5.55 36.08
N SER A 184 34.26 4.61 35.40
CA SER A 184 33.44 3.62 36.09
C SER A 184 34.35 2.62 36.79
N THR A 185 33.94 2.19 37.99
CA THR A 185 34.68 1.24 38.82
C THR A 185 34.34 -0.23 38.49
N SER A 186 33.37 -0.44 37.59
CA SER A 186 32.87 -1.78 37.23
C SER A 186 33.35 -2.22 35.84
N ASN A 187 33.61 -3.52 35.70
CA ASN A 187 33.90 -4.17 34.41
C ASN A 187 32.69 -4.93 33.83
N ASP A 188 31.52 -4.91 34.50
CA ASP A 188 30.31 -5.58 34.00
C ASP A 188 29.59 -4.70 32.95
N PRO A 189 29.42 -5.18 31.70
CA PRO A 189 28.75 -4.43 30.64
C PRO A 189 27.32 -3.98 30.97
N ASN A 190 26.57 -4.75 31.75
CA ASN A 190 25.20 -4.39 32.14
C ASN A 190 25.19 -3.25 33.15
N VAL A 191 26.15 -3.23 34.07
CA VAL A 191 26.32 -2.14 35.04
C VAL A 191 26.73 -0.88 34.30
N LEU A 192 27.75 -0.95 33.44
CA LEU A 192 28.22 0.15 32.62
C LEU A 192 27.11 0.75 31.74
N TRP A 193 26.30 -0.10 31.10
CA TRP A 193 25.17 0.35 30.30
C TRP A 193 24.11 1.08 31.13
N ASN A 194 23.76 0.55 32.30
CA ASN A 194 22.76 1.17 33.16
C ASN A 194 23.24 2.52 33.71
N GLU A 195 24.51 2.63 34.11
CA GLU A 195 25.14 3.89 34.53
C GLU A 195 25.08 4.93 33.42
N PHE A 196 25.57 4.58 32.22
CA PHE A 196 25.50 5.45 31.05
C PHE A 196 24.07 5.89 30.74
N LYS A 197 23.13 4.93 30.66
CA LYS A 197 21.73 5.19 30.32
C LYS A 197 21.08 6.14 31.32
N ASN A 198 21.29 5.93 32.62
CA ASN A 198 20.69 6.76 33.67
C ASN A 198 21.27 8.19 33.65
N ASN A 199 22.59 8.32 33.47
CA ASN A 199 23.24 9.63 33.34
C ASN A 199 22.74 10.36 32.09
N PHE A 200 22.75 9.70 30.94
CA PHE A 200 22.26 10.26 29.69
C PHE A 200 20.80 10.71 29.79
N LEU A 201 19.92 9.87 30.34
CA LEU A 201 18.49 10.20 30.47
C LEU A 201 18.27 11.38 31.43
N THR A 202 19.03 11.47 32.52
CA THR A 202 18.99 12.62 33.44
C THR A 202 19.37 13.92 32.74
N ILE A 203 20.47 13.92 31.99
CA ILE A 203 20.92 15.10 31.23
C ILE A 203 19.90 15.43 30.12
N ALA A 204 19.42 14.42 29.39
CA ALA A 204 18.41 14.63 28.36
C ALA A 204 17.10 15.19 28.92
N GLU A 205 16.70 14.80 30.13
CA GLU A 205 15.51 15.34 30.80
C GLU A 205 15.70 16.79 31.25
N LYS A 206 16.91 17.14 31.72
CA LYS A 206 17.25 18.53 32.07
C LYS A 206 17.22 19.47 30.86
N HIS A 207 17.83 19.07 29.75
CA HIS A 207 18.01 19.93 28.57
C HIS A 207 16.86 19.87 27.57
N ALA A 208 16.16 18.74 27.51
CA ALA A 208 15.05 18.52 26.59
C ALA A 208 13.97 17.66 27.27
N PRO A 209 13.26 18.19 28.29
CA PRO A 209 12.32 17.43 29.10
C PRO A 209 11.20 16.83 28.26
N VAL A 210 10.75 15.64 28.63
CA VAL A 210 9.59 15.02 28.00
C VAL A 210 8.35 15.82 28.41
N ARG A 211 7.59 16.26 27.41
CA ARG A 211 6.35 17.00 27.59
C ARG A 211 5.23 16.31 26.85
N GLN A 212 4.09 16.27 27.52
CA GLN A 212 2.85 15.88 26.89
C GLN A 212 2.43 16.96 25.89
N ARG A 213 2.19 16.56 24.64
CA ARG A 213 1.64 17.44 23.59
C ARG A 213 0.41 16.80 22.97
N ARG A 214 -0.61 17.64 22.79
CA ARG A 214 -1.78 17.29 21.99
C ARG A 214 -1.46 17.59 20.54
N VAL A 215 -1.38 16.56 19.72
CA VAL A 215 -1.24 16.67 18.26
C VAL A 215 -2.59 16.43 17.61
N LYS A 216 -2.88 17.21 16.57
CA LYS A 216 -4.05 17.05 15.72
C LYS A 216 -3.72 16.11 14.57
#